data_AF-A0A256WAM5-F1
#
_entry.id   AF-A0A256WAM5-F1
#
_cell.length_a   1.000
_cell.length_b   1.000
_cell.length_c   1.000
_cell.angle_alpha   90.00
_cell.angle_beta   90.00
_cell.angle_gamma   90.00
#
_symmetry.space_group_name_H-M   'P 1'
#
loop_
_entity.id
_entity.type
_entity.pdbx_description
1 polymer ?
#
loop_
_entity_poly.entity_id
_entity_poly.type
_entity_poly.pdbx_seq_one_letter_code
_entity_poly.pdbx_strand_id
1 'polypeptide(L)'
;YADYFPDILPHIKRWYNGYSWDGVNFVYNPFSILNFFYKRAFKDYWFSTGTPTFLMKLIKEKRYTAFDIEKKIIFENELEKYEITNISLIPLLFQTGYLTVKQVNPLESTLLLDFPNDEVERSFTMHLLAELNDGHVDKASTLLVDIMHSLKNNRVERFIELIDVLFKGISYTIADSKEKYFHSIFYIVGINFDIERKCIDGFEMEEMGQLLQQ
;
A
#
# COMPACT_ATOMS: atom_id res chain seq x y z
N TYR A 1 10.07 18.99 -15.40
CA TYR A 1 8.84 18.91 -14.60
C TYR A 1 7.93 20.12 -14.76
N ALA A 2 8.43 21.33 -15.05
CA ALA A 2 7.56 22.50 -15.25
C ALA A 2 6.47 22.28 -16.33
N ASP A 3 6.77 21.51 -17.37
CA ASP A 3 5.81 21.17 -18.43
C ASP A 3 4.72 20.16 -17.99
N TYR A 4 4.91 19.50 -16.84
CA TYR A 4 4.02 18.45 -16.31
C TYR A 4 3.33 18.86 -15.00
N PHE A 5 4.03 19.64 -14.16
CA PHE A 5 3.59 20.08 -12.85
C PHE A 5 3.79 21.61 -12.75
N PRO A 6 2.71 22.40 -12.83
CA PRO A 6 2.77 23.86 -12.64
C PRO A 6 3.32 24.25 -11.26
N ASP A 7 3.01 23.46 -10.24
CA ASP A 7 3.65 23.50 -8.92
C ASP A 7 4.10 22.09 -8.52
N ILE A 8 5.40 21.92 -8.28
CA ILE A 8 6.00 20.62 -7.96
C ILE A 8 5.91 20.28 -6.46
N LEU A 9 5.70 21.27 -5.59
CA LEU A 9 5.75 21.07 -4.13
C LEU A 9 4.66 20.11 -3.62
N PRO A 10 3.40 20.17 -4.08
CA PRO A 10 2.37 19.20 -3.68
C PRO A 10 2.73 17.76 -4.08
N HIS A 11 3.36 17.57 -5.24
CA HIS A 11 3.79 16.25 -5.70
C HIS A 11 4.97 15.72 -4.88
N ILE A 12 5.94 16.56 -4.52
CA ILE A 12 7.03 16.21 -3.61
C ILE A 12 6.46 15.82 -2.23
N LYS A 13 5.49 16.58 -1.71
CA LYS A 13 4.82 16.26 -0.44
C LYS A 13 4.09 14.92 -0.52
N ARG A 14 3.24 14.72 -1.54
CA ARG A 14 2.47 13.47 -1.75
C ARG A 14 3.36 12.25 -1.88
N TRP A 15 4.55 12.40 -2.47
CA TRP A 15 5.46 11.28 -2.74
C TRP A 15 6.46 11.02 -1.62
N TYR A 16 6.95 12.04 -0.91
CA TYR A 16 8.08 11.90 0.01
C TYR A 16 7.82 12.34 1.47
N ASN A 17 6.70 12.98 1.77
CA ASN A 17 6.28 13.32 3.13
C ASN A 17 5.27 12.31 3.66
N GLY A 18 5.34 11.95 4.94
CA GLY A 18 4.21 11.25 5.55
C GLY A 18 4.51 10.38 6.75
N TYR A 19 5.76 10.32 7.25
CA TYR A 19 6.02 9.61 8.50
C TYR A 19 5.62 10.48 9.70
N SER A 20 5.01 9.88 10.71
CA SER A 20 4.56 10.52 11.94
C SER A 20 4.46 9.51 13.08
N TRP A 21 4.73 10.00 14.28
CA TRP A 21 4.56 9.26 15.53
C TRP A 21 3.28 9.66 16.29
N ASP A 22 2.68 10.81 15.95
CA ASP A 22 1.58 11.42 16.69
C ASP A 22 0.34 11.69 15.82
N GLY A 23 0.41 11.44 14.51
CA GLY A 23 -0.66 11.73 13.56
C GLY A 23 -0.91 13.23 13.33
N VAL A 24 -0.08 14.11 13.89
CA VAL A 24 -0.21 15.58 13.79
C VAL A 24 0.97 16.16 13.02
N ASN A 25 2.19 15.73 13.35
CA ASN A 25 3.42 16.20 12.75
C ASN A 25 3.94 15.16 11.77
N PHE A 26 4.06 15.56 10.49
CA PHE A 26 4.51 14.67 9.42
C PHE A 26 5.83 15.13 8.82
N VAL A 27 6.79 14.20 8.76
CA VAL A 27 8.13 14.47 8.27
C VAL A 27 8.36 13.89 6.88
N TYR A 28 9.24 14.56 6.13
CA TYR A 28 9.78 14.03 4.89
C TYR A 28 10.81 12.94 5.18
N ASN A 29 10.83 11.90 4.35
CA ASN A 29 11.95 10.97 4.37
C ASN A 29 13.21 11.71 3.86
N PRO A 30 14.24 11.89 4.70
CA PRO A 30 15.40 12.69 4.34
C PRO A 30 16.21 12.04 3.20
N PHE A 31 16.29 10.72 3.18
CA PHE A 31 16.99 9.99 2.11
C PHE A 31 16.28 10.18 0.76
N SER A 32 14.95 10.05 0.75
CA SER A 32 14.17 10.21 -0.48
C SER A 32 14.26 11.62 -1.04
N ILE A 33 14.13 12.64 -0.19
CA ILE A 33 14.24 14.04 -0.62
C ILE A 33 15.64 14.37 -1.14
N LEU A 34 16.70 13.91 -0.47
CA LEU A 34 18.08 14.12 -0.94
C LEU A 34 18.30 13.46 -2.30
N ASN A 35 17.83 12.22 -2.49
CA ASN A 35 17.93 11.53 -3.77
C ASN A 35 17.10 12.20 -4.87
N PHE A 36 15.91 12.70 -4.54
CA PHE A 36 15.09 13.44 -5.48
C PHE A 36 15.81 14.70 -5.98
N PHE A 37 16.41 15.51 -5.09
CA PHE A 37 17.15 16.69 -5.51
C PHE A 37 18.43 16.35 -6.28
N TYR A 38 19.13 15.28 -5.89
CA TYR A 38 20.34 14.84 -6.57
C TYR A 38 20.05 14.29 -7.99
N LYS A 39 19.09 13.37 -8.11
CA LYS A 39 18.76 12.68 -9.36
C LYS A 39 17.74 13.43 -10.22
N ARG A 40 17.05 14.42 -9.65
CA ARG A 40 15.98 15.21 -10.28
C ARG A 40 14.89 14.34 -10.89
N ALA A 41 14.53 13.27 -10.19
CA ALA A 41 13.55 12.30 -10.66
C ALA A 41 12.71 11.76 -9.50
N PHE A 42 11.38 11.74 -9.68
CA PHE A 42 10.48 10.98 -8.83
C PHE A 42 10.77 9.48 -8.99
N LYS A 43 11.17 8.85 -7.89
CA LYS A 43 11.46 7.41 -7.77
C LYS A 43 11.23 6.94 -6.33
N ASP A 44 11.28 5.63 -6.18
CA ASP A 44 10.96 4.89 -4.95
C ASP A 44 12.19 4.78 -4.03
N TYR A 45 12.72 5.91 -3.56
CA TYR A 45 13.95 5.97 -2.77
C TYR A 45 13.82 5.44 -1.33
N TRP A 46 12.67 5.61 -0.69
CA TRP A 46 12.34 5.04 0.61
C TRP A 46 12.24 3.52 0.49
N PHE A 47 11.45 3.03 -0.45
CA PHE A 47 11.22 1.58 -0.55
C PHE A 47 12.46 0.82 -1.02
N SER A 48 13.25 1.39 -1.94
CA SER A 48 14.45 0.74 -2.49
C SER A 48 15.63 0.60 -1.53
N THR A 49 15.59 1.25 -0.35
CA THR A 49 16.73 1.25 0.60
C THR A 49 16.65 0.24 1.73
N GLY A 50 15.50 -0.42 1.92
CA GLY A 50 15.27 -1.27 3.09
C GLY A 50 14.60 -2.59 2.72
N THR A 51 15.24 -3.69 3.11
CA THR A 51 14.77 -5.07 3.28
C THR A 51 13.35 -5.46 2.81
N PRO A 52 13.03 -5.49 1.49
CA PRO A 52 11.73 -5.97 1.05
C PRO A 52 11.62 -7.49 1.29
N THR A 53 12.69 -8.24 1.02
CA THR A 53 12.62 -9.69 0.88
C THR A 53 12.24 -10.42 2.17
N PHE A 54 12.74 -10.00 3.33
CA PHE A 54 12.36 -10.64 4.60
C PHE A 54 10.89 -10.38 4.95
N LEU A 55 10.48 -9.12 4.85
CA LEU A 55 9.12 -8.70 5.19
C LEU A 55 8.07 -9.31 4.25
N MET A 56 8.37 -9.31 2.96
CA MET A 56 7.54 -9.93 1.94
C MET A 56 7.38 -11.45 2.16
N LYS A 57 8.47 -12.15 2.54
CA LYS A 57 8.40 -13.56 2.94
C LYS A 57 7.56 -13.77 4.18
N LEU A 58 7.73 -12.94 5.22
CA LEU A 58 6.94 -13.02 6.45
C LEU A 58 5.44 -12.84 6.18
N ILE A 59 5.08 -11.86 5.33
CA ILE A 59 3.71 -11.60 4.90
C ILE A 59 3.12 -12.82 4.19
N LYS A 60 3.87 -13.42 3.27
CA LYS A 60 3.47 -14.63 2.55
C LYS A 60 3.29 -15.83 3.47
N GLU A 61 4.26 -16.09 4.36
CA GLU A 61 4.23 -17.19 5.33
C GLU A 61 3.03 -17.07 6.29
N LYS A 62 2.78 -15.86 6.79
CA LYS A 62 1.66 -15.58 7.71
C LYS A 62 0.34 -15.29 7.00
N ARG A 63 0.29 -15.35 5.66
CA ARG A 63 -0.91 -15.17 4.82
C ARG A 63 -1.60 -13.81 5.02
N TYR A 64 -0.82 -12.75 5.20
CA TYR A 64 -1.35 -11.39 5.24
C TYR A 64 -1.70 -10.88 3.82
N THR A 65 -2.68 -9.99 3.77
CA THR A 65 -3.17 -9.31 2.57
C THR A 65 -3.09 -7.79 2.76
N ALA A 66 -3.36 -7.00 1.71
CA ALA A 66 -3.32 -5.54 1.82
C ALA A 66 -4.28 -5.01 2.90
N PHE A 67 -5.48 -5.60 3.03
CA PHE A 67 -6.47 -5.22 4.04
C PHE A 67 -6.07 -5.53 5.48
N ASP A 68 -5.12 -6.44 5.69
CA ASP A 68 -4.62 -6.67 7.05
C ASP A 68 -3.66 -5.57 7.51
N ILE A 69 -3.21 -4.73 6.58
CA ILE A 69 -2.13 -3.75 6.76
C ILE A 69 -2.65 -2.31 6.66
N GLU A 70 -3.51 -2.04 5.68
CA GLU A 70 -4.06 -0.71 5.43
C GLU A 70 -5.08 -0.30 6.51
N LYS A 71 -5.15 1.01 6.82
CA LYS A 71 -6.12 1.63 7.75
C LYS A 71 -6.29 0.84 9.06
N LYS A 72 -5.18 0.33 9.60
CA LYS A 72 -5.20 -0.59 10.71
C LYS A 72 -5.40 0.16 12.03
N ILE A 73 -6.46 -0.18 12.75
CA ILE A 73 -6.68 0.29 14.14
C ILE A 73 -6.09 -0.73 15.12
N ILE A 74 -5.24 -0.26 16.04
CA ILE A 74 -4.65 -1.05 17.13
C ILE A 74 -4.68 -0.28 18.44
N PHE A 75 -4.52 -0.97 19.57
CA PHE A 75 -4.18 -0.31 20.83
C PHE A 75 -2.74 0.18 20.81
N GLU A 76 -2.48 1.34 21.42
CA GLU A 76 -1.15 1.97 21.47
C GLU A 76 -0.07 1.03 22.02
N ASN A 77 -0.42 0.25 23.06
CA ASN A 77 0.49 -0.72 23.69
C ASN A 77 0.91 -1.89 22.76
N GLU A 78 0.25 -2.08 21.61
CA GLU A 78 0.64 -3.12 20.66
C GLU A 78 1.89 -2.73 19.86
N LEU A 79 2.16 -1.44 19.65
CA LEU A 79 3.39 -0.97 18.99
C LEU A 79 4.66 -1.28 19.80
N GLU A 80 4.51 -1.37 21.12
CA GLU A 80 5.61 -1.61 22.05
C GLU A 80 5.93 -3.10 22.24
N LYS A 81 5.06 -4.00 21.76
CA LYS A 81 5.24 -5.45 21.91
C LYS A 81 6.38 -5.94 21.02
N TYR A 82 7.54 -6.16 21.63
CA TYR A 82 8.68 -6.81 20.99
C TYR A 82 8.79 -8.28 21.43
N GLU A 83 8.14 -9.19 20.69
CA GLU A 83 8.32 -10.63 20.86
C GLU A 83 9.25 -11.18 19.78
N ILE A 84 10.47 -11.55 20.17
CA ILE A 84 11.49 -12.15 19.28
C ILE A 84 11.00 -13.48 18.68
N THR A 85 10.18 -14.22 19.44
CA THR A 85 9.66 -15.54 19.04
C THR A 85 8.39 -15.48 18.19
N ASN A 86 7.66 -14.36 18.21
CA ASN A 86 6.47 -14.15 17.40
C ASN A 86 6.37 -12.69 16.94
N ILE A 87 7.16 -12.35 15.92
CA ILE A 87 7.17 -10.99 15.37
C ILE A 87 5.78 -10.65 14.82
N SER A 88 5.10 -9.71 15.47
CA SER A 88 3.85 -9.15 14.96
C SER A 88 4.15 -8.26 13.75
N LEU A 89 3.36 -8.39 12.69
CA LEU A 89 3.62 -7.69 11.42
C LEU A 89 3.45 -6.17 11.58
N ILE A 90 2.38 -5.73 12.26
CA ILE A 90 2.03 -4.31 12.36
C ILE A 90 3.12 -3.48 13.07
N PRO A 91 3.62 -3.86 14.27
CA PRO A 91 4.73 -3.14 14.90
C PRO A 91 6.00 -3.16 14.05
N LEU A 92 6.29 -4.27 13.35
CA LEU A 92 7.44 -4.36 12.47
C LEU A 92 7.32 -3.37 11.29
N LEU A 93 6.16 -3.31 10.65
CA LEU A 93 5.89 -2.38 9.55
C LEU A 93 6.00 -0.92 10.00
N PHE A 94 5.52 -0.60 11.20
CA PHE A 94 5.68 0.72 11.79
C PHE A 94 7.17 1.05 12.02
N GLN A 95 7.90 0.18 12.73
CA GLN A 95 9.32 0.39 13.06
C GLN A 95 10.22 0.50 11.83
N THR A 96 9.87 -0.18 10.74
CA THR A 96 10.63 -0.17 9.48
C THR A 96 10.20 0.94 8.52
N GLY A 97 9.21 1.75 8.89
CA GLY A 97 8.78 2.91 8.11
C GLY A 97 7.73 2.62 7.03
N TYR A 98 7.18 1.41 6.97
CA TYR A 98 6.13 1.06 6.02
C TYR A 98 4.72 1.45 6.49
N LEU A 99 4.52 1.54 7.81
CA LEU A 99 3.32 2.14 8.40
C LEU A 99 3.69 3.37 9.23
N THR A 100 2.77 4.30 9.34
CA THR A 100 2.87 5.52 10.14
C THR A 100 1.60 5.71 10.95
N VAL A 101 1.66 6.50 12.04
CA VAL A 101 0.45 6.98 12.71
C VAL A 101 -0.24 8.01 11.81
N LYS A 102 -1.52 7.80 11.52
CA LYS A 102 -2.42 8.76 10.85
C LYS A 102 -3.32 9.49 11.82
N GLN A 103 -3.77 8.80 12.87
CA GLN A 103 -4.63 9.38 13.90
C GLN A 103 -4.39 8.69 15.24
N VAL A 104 -4.51 9.47 16.31
CA VAL A 104 -4.50 8.99 17.69
C VAL A 104 -5.89 9.23 18.27
N ASN A 105 -6.47 8.22 18.93
CA ASN A 105 -7.66 8.37 19.77
C ASN A 105 -7.28 8.16 21.25
N PRO A 106 -7.05 9.24 22.01
CA PRO A 106 -6.63 9.13 23.40
C PRO A 106 -7.69 8.54 24.33
N LEU A 107 -8.99 8.64 23.98
CA LEU A 107 -10.08 8.14 24.83
C LEU A 107 -10.11 6.60 24.86
N GLU A 108 -9.74 5.98 23.75
CA GLU A 108 -9.72 4.53 23.59
C GLU A 108 -8.29 3.95 23.65
N SER A 109 -7.27 4.82 23.75
CA SER A 109 -5.86 4.45 23.61
C SER A 109 -5.57 3.68 22.32
N THR A 110 -6.20 4.11 21.22
CA THR A 110 -6.06 3.48 19.89
C THR A 110 -5.34 4.38 18.90
N LEU A 111 -4.68 3.74 17.93
CA LEU A 111 -3.95 4.35 16.84
C LEU A 111 -4.51 3.85 15.51
N LEU A 112 -4.72 4.77 14.56
CA LEU A 112 -4.91 4.43 13.15
C LEU A 112 -3.56 4.46 12.45
N LEU A 113 -3.16 3.34 11.88
CA LEU A 113 -1.94 3.18 11.10
C LEU A 113 -2.24 3.00 9.63
N ASP A 114 -1.41 3.57 8.77
CA ASP A 114 -1.50 3.43 7.32
C ASP A 114 -0.15 3.73 6.64
N PHE A 115 -0.05 3.56 5.33
CA PHE A 115 1.15 3.90 4.57
C PHE A 115 1.49 5.39 4.69
N PRO A 116 2.77 5.76 4.81
CA PRO A 116 3.15 7.17 4.97
C PRO A 116 2.79 8.01 3.75
N ASN A 117 3.03 7.50 2.55
CA ASN A 117 2.86 8.23 1.30
C ASN A 117 2.65 7.29 0.11
N ASP A 118 2.40 7.88 -1.05
CA ASP A 118 2.13 7.16 -2.30
C ASP A 118 3.33 6.32 -2.77
N GLU A 119 4.56 6.77 -2.50
CA GLU A 119 5.77 6.01 -2.85
C GLU A 119 5.75 4.65 -2.14
N VAL A 120 5.60 4.68 -0.82
CA VAL A 120 5.65 3.48 0.01
C VAL A 120 4.46 2.58 -0.26
N GLU A 121 3.24 3.12 -0.35
CA GLU A 121 2.03 2.36 -0.66
C GLU A 121 2.15 1.62 -1.99
N ARG A 122 2.52 2.33 -3.07
CA ARG A 122 2.63 1.75 -4.42
C ARG A 122 3.72 0.69 -4.48
N SER A 123 4.91 0.99 -3.97
CA SER A 123 6.01 0.02 -4.00
C SER A 123 5.69 -1.22 -3.14
N PHE A 124 5.08 -1.04 -1.96
CA PHE A 124 4.74 -2.14 -1.06
C PHE A 124 3.68 -3.06 -1.67
N THR A 125 2.58 -2.49 -2.17
CA THR A 125 1.49 -3.25 -2.78
C THR A 125 1.93 -3.98 -4.06
N MET A 126 2.82 -3.38 -4.84
CA MET A 126 3.47 -4.03 -5.98
C MET A 126 4.28 -5.27 -5.57
N HIS A 127 5.09 -5.16 -4.52
CA HIS A 127 5.88 -6.30 -4.02
C HIS A 127 5.01 -7.38 -3.40
N LEU A 128 3.94 -6.98 -2.70
CA LEU A 128 2.94 -7.91 -2.17
C LEU A 128 2.30 -8.71 -3.30
N LEU A 129 1.84 -8.04 -4.37
CA LEU A 129 1.27 -8.72 -5.55
C LEU A 129 2.25 -9.70 -6.18
N ALA A 130 3.52 -9.31 -6.30
CA ALA A 130 4.55 -10.18 -6.83
C ALA A 130 4.71 -11.46 -6.00
N GLU A 131 4.73 -11.36 -4.66
CA GLU A 131 4.80 -12.52 -3.78
C GLU A 131 3.60 -13.45 -3.88
N LEU A 132 2.41 -12.88 -4.12
CA LEU A 132 1.17 -13.63 -4.35
C LEU A 132 1.14 -14.33 -5.70
N ASN A 133 1.90 -13.83 -6.68
CA ASN A 133 1.98 -14.33 -8.06
C ASN A 133 3.37 -14.93 -8.36
N ASP A 134 3.71 -16.01 -7.65
CA ASP A 134 4.94 -16.79 -7.80
C ASP A 134 6.28 -16.06 -7.49
N GLY A 135 6.25 -14.88 -6.88
CA GLY A 135 7.45 -14.15 -6.44
C GLY A 135 8.20 -13.40 -7.54
N HIS A 136 7.61 -13.29 -8.74
CA HIS A 136 8.26 -12.63 -9.88
C HIS A 136 7.76 -11.19 -10.06
N VAL A 137 8.45 -10.23 -9.45
CA VAL A 137 8.12 -8.79 -9.53
C VAL A 137 8.02 -8.29 -10.97
N ASP A 138 8.95 -8.67 -11.84
CA ASP A 138 8.96 -8.24 -13.26
C ASP A 138 7.74 -8.74 -14.05
N LYS A 139 7.25 -9.94 -13.73
CA LYS A 139 6.04 -10.48 -14.37
C LYS A 139 4.79 -9.75 -13.87
N ALA A 140 4.71 -9.54 -12.56
CA ALA A 140 3.60 -8.81 -11.96
C ALA A 140 3.56 -7.35 -12.45
N SER A 141 4.70 -6.69 -12.59
CA SER A 141 4.78 -5.31 -13.05
C SER A 141 4.38 -5.18 -14.51
N THR A 142 4.87 -6.07 -15.38
CA THR A 142 4.46 -6.13 -16.80
C THR A 142 2.95 -6.33 -16.92
N LEU A 143 2.39 -7.25 -16.14
CA LEU A 143 0.96 -7.55 -16.14
C LEU A 143 0.13 -6.34 -15.68
N LEU A 144 0.52 -5.65 -14.60
CA LEU A 144 -0.16 -4.43 -14.18
C LEU A 144 -0.09 -3.32 -15.24
N VAL A 145 1.06 -3.13 -15.89
CA VAL A 145 1.22 -2.16 -16.99
C VAL A 145 0.27 -2.50 -18.14
N ASP A 146 0.14 -3.76 -18.51
CA ASP A 146 -0.79 -4.19 -19.57
C ASP A 146 -2.25 -3.98 -19.16
N ILE A 147 -2.62 -4.23 -17.89
CA ILE A 147 -3.96 -3.96 -17.36
C ILE A 147 -4.24 -2.44 -17.41
N MET A 148 -3.28 -1.61 -16.98
CA MET A 148 -3.29 -0.15 -17.08
C MET A 148 -3.51 0.35 -18.50
N HIS A 149 -2.74 -0.16 -19.46
CA HIS A 149 -2.91 0.21 -20.86
C HIS A 149 -4.25 -0.23 -21.42
N SER A 150 -4.75 -1.42 -21.05
CA SER A 150 -6.02 -1.93 -21.53
C SER A 150 -7.19 -1.06 -21.07
N LEU A 151 -7.21 -0.66 -19.80
CA LEU A 151 -8.23 0.27 -19.28
C LEU A 151 -8.14 1.66 -19.91
N LYS A 152 -6.95 2.26 -19.98
CA LYS A 152 -6.75 3.60 -20.59
C LYS A 152 -7.19 3.68 -22.05
N ASN A 153 -7.12 2.56 -22.78
CA ASN A 153 -7.50 2.49 -24.18
C ASN A 153 -8.88 1.86 -24.41
N ASN A 154 -9.73 1.75 -23.37
CA ASN A 154 -11.07 1.15 -23.43
C ASN A 154 -11.10 -0.28 -24.04
N ARG A 155 -10.04 -1.08 -23.83
CA ARG A 155 -9.96 -2.47 -24.29
C ARG A 155 -10.45 -3.41 -23.19
N VAL A 156 -11.76 -3.44 -22.98
CA VAL A 156 -12.40 -4.14 -21.85
C VAL A 156 -12.15 -5.65 -21.90
N GLU A 157 -12.23 -6.27 -23.08
CA GLU A 157 -12.01 -7.70 -23.25
C GLU A 157 -10.58 -8.07 -22.84
N ARG A 158 -9.61 -7.28 -23.29
CA ARG A 158 -8.20 -7.47 -22.94
C ARG A 158 -7.95 -7.27 -21.45
N PHE A 159 -8.62 -6.30 -20.84
CA PHE A 159 -8.55 -6.10 -19.39
C PHE A 159 -9.03 -7.35 -18.63
N ILE A 160 -10.18 -7.92 -19.01
CA ILE A 160 -10.73 -9.13 -18.38
C ILE A 160 -9.76 -10.31 -18.55
N GLU A 161 -9.20 -10.52 -19.75
CA GLU A 161 -8.21 -11.57 -19.99
C GLU A 161 -6.98 -11.45 -19.07
N LEU A 162 -6.47 -10.23 -18.87
CA LEU A 162 -5.28 -10.00 -18.06
C LEU A 162 -5.56 -10.19 -16.56
N ILE A 163 -6.75 -9.80 -16.11
CA ILE A 163 -7.22 -10.08 -14.75
C ILE A 163 -7.35 -11.59 -14.51
N ASP A 164 -7.89 -12.35 -15.48
CA ASP A 164 -7.94 -13.82 -15.42
C ASP A 164 -6.55 -14.46 -15.35
N VAL A 165 -5.58 -13.95 -16.11
CA VAL A 165 -4.19 -14.40 -16.05
C VAL A 165 -3.61 -14.16 -14.66
N LEU A 166 -3.84 -12.98 -14.09
CA LEU A 166 -3.37 -12.61 -12.76
C LEU A 166 -3.96 -13.55 -11.69
N PHE A 167 -5.24 -13.88 -11.77
CA PHE A 167 -5.88 -14.82 -10.84
C PHE A 167 -5.41 -16.27 -11.00
N LYS A 168 -5.08 -16.72 -12.22
CA LYS A 168 -4.55 -18.06 -12.45
C LYS A 168 -3.15 -18.27 -11.89
N GLY A 169 -2.35 -17.21 -11.77
CA GLY A 169 -1.01 -17.25 -11.20
C GLY A 169 -0.96 -17.31 -9.67
N ILE A 170 -2.11 -17.11 -9.00
CA ILE A 170 -2.20 -17.27 -7.55
C ILE A 170 -2.20 -18.77 -7.25
N SER A 171 -1.22 -19.21 -6.46
CA SER A 171 -1.10 -20.61 -6.05
C SER A 171 -2.43 -21.14 -5.49
N TYR A 172 -2.87 -22.31 -5.98
CA TYR A 172 -4.06 -23.05 -5.53
C TYR A 172 -4.08 -23.35 -4.02
N THR A 173 -2.96 -23.13 -3.31
CA THR A 173 -2.82 -23.30 -1.85
C THR A 173 -3.64 -22.32 -1.00
N ILE A 174 -4.30 -21.33 -1.62
CA ILE A 174 -5.09 -20.28 -0.95
C ILE A 174 -6.61 -20.63 -0.89
N ALA A 175 -6.97 -21.89 -1.14
CA ALA A 175 -8.37 -22.32 -1.35
C ALA A 175 -9.38 -21.86 -0.29
N ASP A 176 -9.01 -21.80 0.99
CA ASP A 176 -9.90 -21.41 2.10
C ASP A 176 -10.09 -19.90 2.27
N SER A 177 -9.25 -19.08 1.62
CA SER A 177 -9.26 -17.62 1.78
C SER A 177 -9.31 -16.86 0.45
N LYS A 178 -9.71 -17.53 -0.63
CA LYS A 178 -9.76 -17.00 -2.01
C LYS A 178 -10.32 -15.58 -2.07
N GLU A 179 -11.50 -15.36 -1.50
CA GLU A 179 -12.21 -14.07 -1.56
C GLU A 179 -11.35 -12.89 -1.05
N LYS A 180 -10.68 -13.07 0.10
CA LYS A 180 -9.81 -12.05 0.69
C LYS A 180 -8.67 -11.64 -0.25
N TYR A 181 -8.10 -12.62 -0.97
CA TYR A 181 -7.04 -12.38 -1.95
C TYR A 181 -7.57 -11.79 -3.26
N PHE A 182 -8.79 -12.18 -3.69
CA PHE A 182 -9.49 -11.53 -4.80
C PHE A 182 -9.66 -10.04 -4.54
N HIS A 183 -10.23 -9.68 -3.39
CA HIS A 183 -10.41 -8.28 -3.00
C HIS A 183 -9.06 -7.56 -2.90
N SER A 184 -8.03 -8.21 -2.35
CA SER A 184 -6.72 -7.58 -2.16
C SER A 184 -6.07 -7.25 -3.50
N ILE A 185 -6.27 -8.10 -4.51
CA ILE A 185 -5.78 -7.86 -5.86
C ILE A 185 -6.53 -6.72 -6.52
N PHE A 186 -7.86 -6.69 -6.44
CA PHE A 186 -8.64 -5.60 -7.01
C PHE A 186 -8.27 -4.26 -6.38
N TYR A 187 -8.03 -4.27 -5.06
CA TYR A 187 -7.50 -3.11 -4.34
C TYR A 187 -6.12 -2.67 -4.87
N ILE A 188 -5.16 -3.60 -4.97
CA ILE A 188 -3.81 -3.30 -5.49
C ILE A 188 -3.87 -2.80 -6.94
N VAL A 189 -4.67 -3.44 -7.78
CA VAL A 189 -4.98 -2.99 -9.14
C VAL A 189 -5.47 -1.56 -9.02
N GLY A 190 -6.60 -1.30 -8.35
CA GLY A 190 -7.23 0.01 -8.17
C GLY A 190 -6.29 1.16 -7.78
N ILE A 191 -5.44 0.98 -6.76
CA ILE A 191 -4.44 2.00 -6.34
C ILE A 191 -3.52 2.40 -7.51
N ASN A 192 -3.12 1.43 -8.33
CA ASN A 192 -2.20 1.66 -9.44
C ASN A 192 -2.85 2.40 -10.63
N PHE A 193 -4.19 2.50 -10.70
CA PHE A 193 -4.86 3.18 -11.81
C PHE A 193 -5.01 4.70 -11.62
N ASP A 194 -4.64 5.26 -10.46
CA ASP A 194 -4.96 6.66 -10.11
C ASP A 194 -6.45 6.96 -10.43
N ILE A 195 -7.34 5.96 -10.29
CA ILE A 195 -8.79 6.19 -10.25
C ILE A 195 -8.95 7.19 -9.13
N GLU A 196 -9.43 8.39 -9.43
CA GLU A 196 -9.54 9.49 -8.48
C GLU A 196 -9.96 8.93 -7.11
N ARG A 197 -9.06 9.01 -6.11
CA ARG A 197 -9.25 8.45 -4.75
C ARG A 197 -10.60 8.83 -4.12
N LYS A 198 -11.29 9.85 -4.67
CA LYS A 198 -12.69 10.23 -4.39
C LYS A 198 -13.69 9.07 -4.45
N CYS A 199 -13.51 8.07 -5.31
CA CYS A 199 -14.50 7.00 -5.45
C CYS A 199 -14.46 5.97 -4.29
N ILE A 200 -13.31 5.82 -3.61
CA ILE A 200 -13.15 4.82 -2.55
C ILE A 200 -13.48 5.44 -1.18
N ASP A 201 -13.02 6.67 -0.93
CA ASP A 201 -13.35 7.41 0.30
C ASP A 201 -14.84 7.80 0.38
N GLY A 202 -15.51 7.96 -0.78
CA GLY A 202 -16.94 8.25 -0.85
C GLY A 202 -17.84 7.06 -0.49
N PHE A 203 -17.38 5.82 -0.72
CA PHE A 203 -18.19 4.62 -0.50
C PHE A 203 -18.19 4.20 0.98
N GLU A 204 -17.04 4.30 1.67
CA GLU A 204 -16.94 3.94 3.10
C GLU A 204 -17.64 4.95 4.03
N MET A 205 -17.65 6.24 3.68
CA MET A 205 -18.31 7.29 4.46
C MET A 205 -19.84 7.24 4.35
N GLU A 206 -20.37 6.77 3.22
CA GLU A 206 -21.82 6.67 2.99
C GLU A 206 -22.41 5.43 3.71
N GLU A 207 -21.68 4.31 3.74
CA GLU A 207 -22.07 3.12 4.52
C GLU A 207 -21.93 3.35 6.04
N MET A 208 -20.90 4.06 6.49
CA MET A 208 -20.74 4.42 7.91
C MET A 208 -21.78 5.45 8.38
N GLY A 209 -22.25 6.34 7.51
CA GLY A 209 -23.33 7.28 7.80
C GLY A 209 -24.70 6.60 7.95
N GLN A 210 -24.96 5.52 7.21
CA GLN A 210 -26.22 4.77 7.31
C GLN A 210 -26.27 3.85 8.55
N LEU A 211 -25.12 3.31 8.99
CA LEU A 211 -25.02 2.48 10.20
C LEU A 211 -25.13 3.27 11.51
N LEU A 212 -24.91 4.59 11.48
CA LEU A 212 -25.09 5.46 12.66
C LEU A 212 -26.51 6.07 12.74
N GLN A 213 -27.38 5.78 11.77
CA GLN A 213 -28.78 6.23 11.74
C GLN A 213 -29.81 5.10 11.98
N GLN A 214 -29.38 3.89 12.33
CA GLN A 214 -30.23 2.78 12.77
C GLN A 214 -29.90 2.38 14.21
#